data_AF-A0A2T2SBF7-F1
#
_entry.id   AF-A0A2T2SBF7-F1
#
_cell.length_a   1.000
_cell.length_b   1.000
_cell.length_c   1.000
_cell.angle_alpha   90.00
_cell.angle_beta   90.00
_cell.angle_gamma   90.00
#
_symmetry.space_group_name_H-M   'P 1'
#
loop_
_entity.id
_entity.type
_entity.pdbx_description
1 polymer ?
#
loop_
_entity_poly.entity_id
_entity_poly.type
_entity_poly.pdbx_seq_one_letter_code
_entity_poly.pdbx_strand_id
1 'polypeptide(L)'
;GLDQELGGGFVGTFEAQYSNTLKNVLVTNVNLRPPNETLDGPDNRPIWVPEEYGPGQSEYTEAGDQRIDTRYANIHRVGNTSRGYSYNVTGRLRKTFEGIVTENSGLRTDVSYTYGDAFVVNDGTSSQINSLWDGVEHVNGANSIGLSRSDFSTGHRIIGRLSYRQQLGDRFALTTTLVYDGQSGRPFSYVIGSSDVMVRERGDSNSLLYVPRSASQLTFGEVDPDDEPAITPEQQAAALDQFISENDYLSQQRGDYAERNGDRTPWESVFDLNLRLQVFQQLLGRQQSVEITANIFNFSSLLGDIVGQDSWGRRYFNSSQVSLTSFREFTETEDGEYTPVYTAQEVIDEAVDTDGDGVADEVRTIDQRDIFNQIRTGSSYSSQYQVQFGIRYNF
;
A
#
# COMPACT_ATOMS: atom_id res chain seq x y z
N GLY A 1 -16.58 -3.25 -24.29
CA GLY A 1 -15.33 -3.73 -24.88
C GLY A 1 -15.47 -3.88 -26.38
N LEU A 2 -14.36 -3.86 -27.10
CA LEU A 2 -14.25 -4.14 -28.53
C LEU A 2 -13.07 -5.09 -28.75
N ASP A 3 -13.29 -6.14 -29.54
CA ASP A 3 -12.25 -7.00 -30.09
C ASP A 3 -12.17 -6.78 -31.60
N GLN A 4 -10.95 -6.58 -32.11
CA GLN A 4 -10.73 -6.27 -33.52
C GLN A 4 -9.51 -7.03 -34.05
N GLU A 5 -9.68 -7.69 -35.19
CA GLU A 5 -8.55 -8.17 -35.98
C GLU A 5 -7.83 -6.99 -36.62
N LEU A 6 -6.53 -6.91 -36.40
CA LEU A 6 -5.63 -5.90 -36.93
C LEU A 6 -4.76 -6.51 -38.04
N GLY A 7 -4.09 -5.65 -38.81
CA GLY A 7 -3.17 -6.09 -39.85
C GLY A 7 -2.11 -7.06 -39.33
N GLY A 8 -1.77 -8.08 -40.13
CA GLY A 8 -0.72 -9.03 -39.82
C GLY A 8 -1.09 -10.08 -38.74
N GLY A 9 -2.38 -10.40 -38.56
CA GLY A 9 -2.83 -11.48 -37.67
C GLY A 9 -2.78 -11.14 -36.17
N PHE A 10 -2.68 -9.86 -35.85
CA PHE A 10 -2.83 -9.37 -34.49
C PHE A 10 -4.31 -9.26 -34.14
N VAL A 11 -4.66 -9.53 -32.88
CA VAL A 11 -5.98 -9.22 -32.33
C VAL A 11 -5.79 -8.21 -31.22
N GLY A 12 -6.41 -7.04 -31.39
CA GLY A 12 -6.48 -5.99 -30.37
C GLY A 12 -7.80 -6.08 -29.61
N THR A 13 -7.73 -5.86 -28.30
CA THR A 13 -8.89 -5.74 -27.42
C THR A 13 -8.79 -4.41 -26.67
N PHE A 14 -9.90 -3.70 -26.58
CA PHE A 14 -10.07 -2.55 -25.70
C PHE A 14 -11.28 -2.74 -24.81
N GLU A 15 -11.12 -2.59 -23.51
CA GLU A 15 -12.19 -2.68 -22.52
C GLU A 15 -12.14 -1.48 -21.58
N ALA A 16 -13.31 -0.97 -21.21
CA ALA A 16 -13.47 0.02 -20.17
C ALA A 16 -14.67 -0.38 -19.31
N GLN A 17 -14.49 -0.32 -18.00
CA GLN A 17 -15.50 -0.61 -17.00
C GLN A 17 -15.56 0.53 -15.99
N TYR A 18 -16.77 0.91 -15.60
CA TYR A 18 -17.03 1.86 -14.51
C TYR A 18 -18.05 1.24 -13.57
N SER A 19 -17.82 1.36 -12.27
CA SER A 19 -18.71 0.90 -11.21
C SER A 19 -18.98 2.06 -10.27
N ASN A 20 -20.25 2.27 -9.92
CA ASN A 20 -20.64 3.27 -8.92
C ASN A 20 -21.12 2.60 -7.64
N THR A 21 -20.68 3.10 -6.50
CA THR A 21 -21.08 2.57 -5.21
C THR A 21 -22.48 3.04 -4.85
N LEU A 22 -23.42 2.11 -4.70
CA LEU A 22 -24.80 2.43 -4.30
C LEU A 22 -24.92 2.60 -2.78
N LYS A 23 -24.26 1.71 -2.02
CA LYS A 23 -24.21 1.72 -0.56
C LYS A 23 -22.84 1.22 -0.10
N ASN A 24 -22.12 2.09 0.60
CA ASN A 24 -20.91 1.80 1.35
C ASN A 24 -21.16 2.04 2.83
N VAL A 25 -20.50 1.26 3.68
CA VAL A 25 -20.63 1.38 5.14
C VAL A 25 -20.08 2.73 5.60
N LEU A 26 -20.78 3.36 6.54
CA LEU A 26 -20.31 4.55 7.23
C LEU A 26 -20.58 4.34 8.71
N VAL A 27 -19.53 4.37 9.54
CA VAL A 27 -19.66 4.22 10.98
C VAL A 27 -19.37 5.56 11.65
N THR A 28 -20.17 5.90 12.65
CA THR A 28 -20.00 7.12 13.46
C THR A 28 -20.12 6.74 14.92
N ASN A 29 -19.17 7.14 15.76
CA ASN A 29 -19.30 7.05 17.21
C ASN A 29 -20.18 8.21 17.69
N VAL A 30 -21.43 7.91 18.01
CA VAL A 30 -22.40 8.90 18.51
C VAL A 30 -22.21 9.19 20.00
N ASN A 31 -21.31 8.47 20.69
CA ASN A 31 -20.94 8.78 22.07
C ASN A 31 -19.78 9.79 22.15
N LEU A 32 -19.11 10.12 21.05
CA LEU A 32 -18.02 11.08 21.02
C LEU A 32 -18.60 12.50 20.88
N ARG A 33 -18.19 13.41 21.77
CA ARG A 33 -18.53 14.84 21.70
C ARG A 33 -17.84 15.50 20.50
N PRO A 34 -18.31 16.65 19.99
CA PRO A 34 -17.57 17.43 18.99
C PRO A 34 -16.21 17.87 19.55
N PRO A 35 -15.17 18.04 18.71
CA PRO A 35 -13.89 18.57 19.16
C PRO A 35 -14.07 19.96 19.77
N ASN A 36 -13.27 20.28 20.77
CA ASN A 36 -13.34 21.53 21.53
C ASN A 36 -12.15 22.45 21.28
N GLU A 37 -11.05 21.94 20.72
CA GLU A 37 -9.84 22.71 20.45
C GLU A 37 -9.22 22.32 19.10
N THR A 38 -8.16 23.04 18.71
CA THR A 38 -7.33 22.73 17.54
C THR A 38 -5.86 22.69 17.92
N LEU A 39 -5.04 21.96 17.16
CA LEU A 39 -3.59 22.08 17.29
C LEU A 39 -3.11 23.51 17.01
N ASP A 40 -2.06 23.91 17.72
CA ASP A 40 -1.35 25.15 17.45
C ASP A 40 -0.18 24.90 16.49
N GLY A 41 0.03 25.85 15.56
CA GLY A 41 1.11 25.80 14.58
C GLY A 41 0.64 25.61 13.14
N PRO A 42 1.47 25.02 12.27
CA PRO A 42 1.16 24.92 10.84
C PRO A 42 0.07 23.88 10.53
N ASP A 43 -0.11 22.91 11.43
CA ASP A 43 -1.23 21.97 11.44
C ASP A 43 -2.26 22.45 12.46
N ASN A 44 -3.49 22.71 12.01
CA ASN A 44 -4.58 23.24 12.83
C ASN A 44 -5.77 22.28 12.91
N ARG A 45 -5.51 20.97 12.81
CA ARG A 45 -6.57 19.95 12.89
C ARG A 45 -7.32 20.01 14.23
N PRO A 46 -8.60 19.60 14.28
CA PRO A 46 -9.35 19.52 15.53
C PRO A 46 -8.78 18.46 16.47
N ILE A 47 -8.86 18.72 17.78
CA ILE A 47 -8.49 17.80 18.86
C ILE A 47 -9.58 17.75 19.94
N TRP A 48 -9.51 16.71 20.79
CA TRP A 48 -10.43 16.50 21.90
C TRP A 48 -9.69 16.62 23.22
N VAL A 49 -9.80 17.75 23.89
CA VAL A 49 -9.13 18.00 25.18
C VAL A 49 -10.09 17.63 26.30
N PRO A 50 -9.92 16.48 26.99
CA PRO A 50 -10.89 15.99 27.97
C PRO A 50 -11.17 17.01 29.08
N GLU A 51 -10.13 17.65 29.60
CA GLU A 51 -10.14 18.55 30.77
C GLU A 51 -11.04 19.79 30.57
N GLU A 52 -11.23 20.22 29.33
CA GLU A 52 -12.04 21.38 28.99
C GLU A 52 -13.53 21.05 28.76
N TYR A 53 -13.90 19.77 28.69
CA TYR A 53 -15.30 19.40 28.63
C TYR A 53 -15.99 19.56 29.98
N GLY A 54 -17.03 20.41 30.00
CA GLY A 54 -17.92 20.54 31.14
C GLY A 54 -18.83 19.32 31.38
N PRO A 55 -19.63 19.35 32.47
CA PRO A 55 -20.48 18.24 32.92
C PRO A 55 -21.68 17.91 31.98
N GLY A 56 -21.79 18.56 30.82
CA GLY A 56 -22.84 18.31 29.82
C GLY A 56 -24.27 18.45 30.35
N GLN A 57 -25.23 17.82 29.66
CA GLN A 57 -26.67 17.88 29.98
C GLN A 57 -27.22 16.54 30.51
N SER A 58 -26.45 15.46 30.40
CA SER A 58 -26.85 14.11 30.82
C SER A 58 -26.28 13.81 32.21
N GLU A 59 -27.02 13.07 33.05
CA GLU A 59 -26.52 12.60 34.35
C GLU A 59 -25.35 11.60 34.23
N TYR A 60 -25.14 11.03 33.04
CA TYR A 60 -24.06 10.08 32.73
C TYR A 60 -22.88 10.74 32.00
N THR A 61 -22.93 12.06 31.82
CA THR A 61 -21.78 12.82 31.38
C THR A 61 -20.91 13.14 32.58
N GLU A 62 -19.60 13.00 32.44
CA GLU A 62 -18.62 13.50 33.41
C GLU A 62 -17.88 14.71 32.82
N ALA A 63 -17.58 15.70 33.66
CA ALA A 63 -16.63 16.76 33.30
C ALA A 63 -15.23 16.15 33.19
N GLY A 64 -14.40 16.65 32.29
CA GLY A 64 -13.11 16.01 32.03
C GLY A 64 -13.20 14.81 31.07
N ASP A 65 -14.34 14.58 30.41
CA ASP A 65 -14.52 13.44 29.49
C ASP A 65 -15.17 13.87 28.17
N GLN A 66 -14.58 13.39 27.08
CA GLN A 66 -15.02 13.57 25.69
C GLN A 66 -16.19 12.70 25.27
N ARG A 67 -16.69 11.82 26.16
CA ARG A 67 -17.89 11.00 25.93
C ARG A 67 -19.15 11.70 26.42
N ILE A 68 -20.25 11.44 25.72
CA ILE A 68 -21.58 11.92 26.13
C ILE A 68 -22.14 11.07 27.29
N ASP A 69 -21.87 9.76 27.28
CA ASP A 69 -22.25 8.80 28.32
C ASP A 69 -21.03 7.92 28.69
N THR A 70 -20.49 8.10 29.90
CA THR A 70 -19.25 7.45 30.35
C THR A 70 -19.43 5.96 30.69
N ARG A 71 -20.68 5.47 30.77
CA ARG A 71 -20.98 4.05 31.01
C ARG A 71 -20.63 3.15 29.82
N TYR A 72 -20.50 3.75 28.64
CA TYR A 72 -20.16 3.06 27.41
C TYR A 72 -18.76 3.50 26.94
N ALA A 73 -17.98 2.54 26.41
CA ALA A 73 -16.71 2.87 25.77
C ALA A 73 -16.96 3.67 24.48
N ASN A 74 -17.71 3.07 23.55
CA ASN A 74 -18.14 3.67 22.28
C ASN A 74 -19.59 3.25 21.99
N ILE A 75 -20.37 4.13 21.34
CA ILE A 75 -21.70 3.81 20.82
C ILE A 75 -21.68 4.10 19.33
N HIS A 76 -21.72 3.06 18.50
CA HIS A 76 -21.60 3.20 17.06
C HIS A 76 -22.96 3.23 16.37
N ARG A 77 -23.14 4.20 15.48
CA ARG A 77 -24.20 4.22 14.49
C ARG A 77 -23.64 3.74 13.16
N VAL A 78 -24.18 2.62 12.66
CA VAL A 78 -23.85 2.10 11.33
C VAL A 78 -24.86 2.64 10.31
N GLY A 79 -24.37 3.40 9.35
CA GLY A 79 -25.12 4.00 8.26
C GLY A 79 -24.62 3.57 6.89
N ASN A 80 -25.15 4.21 5.85
CA ASN A 80 -24.73 4.00 4.46
C ASN A 80 -24.46 5.34 3.78
N THR A 81 -23.49 5.36 2.87
CA THR A 81 -23.20 6.44 1.92
C THR A 81 -23.19 5.89 0.50
N SER A 82 -23.59 6.70 -0.49
CA SER A 82 -23.48 6.36 -1.91
C SER A 82 -22.24 6.96 -2.57
N ARG A 83 -21.30 7.50 -1.78
CA ARG A 83 -20.03 8.04 -2.27
C ARG A 83 -19.05 6.88 -2.50
N GLY A 84 -18.60 6.74 -3.74
CA GLY A 84 -17.60 5.76 -4.13
C GLY A 84 -17.80 5.33 -5.58
N TYR A 85 -16.71 5.01 -6.25
CA TYR A 85 -16.71 4.54 -7.63
C TYR A 85 -15.39 3.85 -7.95
N SER A 86 -15.36 3.06 -9.01
CA SER A 86 -14.12 2.52 -9.57
C SER A 86 -14.21 2.48 -11.08
N TYR A 87 -13.05 2.50 -11.73
CA TYR A 87 -12.95 2.30 -13.16
C TYR A 87 -11.71 1.49 -13.51
N ASN A 88 -11.79 0.79 -14.64
CA ASN A 88 -10.67 0.08 -15.24
C ASN A 88 -10.70 0.30 -16.75
N VAL A 89 -9.55 0.56 -17.34
CA VAL A 89 -9.35 0.68 -18.79
C VAL A 89 -8.23 -0.26 -19.19
N THR A 90 -8.53 -1.21 -20.06
CA THR A 90 -7.61 -2.27 -20.48
C THR A 90 -7.42 -2.23 -22.00
N GLY A 91 -6.16 -2.19 -22.41
CA GLY A 91 -5.74 -2.50 -23.78
C GLY A 91 -5.01 -3.84 -23.81
N ARG A 92 -5.30 -4.69 -24.79
CA ARG A 92 -4.62 -5.96 -24.98
C ARG A 92 -4.29 -6.21 -26.44
N LEU A 93 -3.13 -6.81 -26.69
CA LEU A 93 -2.67 -7.21 -28.00
C LEU A 93 -2.19 -8.67 -27.92
N ARG A 94 -2.70 -9.51 -28.81
CA ARG A 94 -2.27 -10.91 -28.91
C ARG A 94 -1.99 -11.32 -30.35
N LYS A 95 -1.05 -12.25 -30.52
CA LYS A 95 -0.75 -12.88 -31.80
C LYS A 95 -0.17 -14.27 -31.61
N THR A 96 -0.48 -15.15 -32.55
CA THR A 96 0.23 -16.42 -32.71
C THR A 96 1.08 -16.33 -33.97
N PHE A 97 2.35 -16.66 -33.83
CA PHE A 97 3.29 -16.82 -34.92
C PHE A 97 3.56 -18.31 -35.08
N GLU A 98 3.54 -18.80 -36.30
CA GLU A 98 3.86 -20.18 -36.64
C GLU A 98 5.18 -20.22 -37.42
N GLY A 99 5.87 -21.34 -37.40
CA GLY A 99 7.07 -21.52 -38.21
C GLY A 99 8.29 -20.72 -37.74
N ILE A 100 8.34 -20.23 -36.49
CA ILE A 100 9.39 -19.29 -36.04
C ILE A 100 10.81 -19.89 -36.11
N VAL A 101 11.03 -21.04 -35.46
CA VAL A 101 12.34 -21.71 -35.41
C VAL A 101 12.36 -22.90 -36.37
N THR A 102 11.26 -23.64 -36.40
CA THR A 102 11.02 -24.77 -37.29
C THR A 102 9.59 -24.70 -37.83
N GLU A 103 9.31 -25.43 -38.91
CA GLU A 103 7.96 -25.55 -39.48
C GLU A 103 6.89 -26.01 -38.46
N ASN A 104 7.29 -26.78 -37.44
CA ASN A 104 6.40 -27.27 -36.38
C ASN A 104 6.59 -26.52 -35.05
N SER A 105 6.99 -25.25 -35.12
CA SER A 105 7.10 -24.36 -33.97
C SER A 105 6.04 -23.27 -33.99
N GLY A 106 5.65 -22.80 -32.80
CA GLY A 106 4.74 -21.67 -32.67
C GLY A 106 5.07 -20.83 -31.44
N LEU A 107 4.97 -19.51 -31.59
CA LEU A 107 5.09 -18.55 -30.50
C LEU A 107 3.77 -17.81 -30.36
N ARG A 108 3.12 -17.95 -29.20
CA ARG A 108 1.97 -17.14 -28.82
C ARG A 108 2.43 -16.01 -27.91
N THR A 109 2.10 -14.79 -28.30
CA THR A 109 2.32 -13.58 -27.50
C THR A 109 0.97 -12.98 -27.11
N ASP A 110 0.89 -12.48 -25.89
CA ASP A 110 -0.32 -11.88 -25.32
C ASP A 110 0.13 -10.85 -24.28
N VAL A 111 -0.13 -9.58 -24.52
CA VAL A 111 0.23 -8.51 -23.59
C VAL A 111 -1.01 -7.66 -23.36
N SER A 112 -1.28 -7.37 -22.10
CA SER A 112 -2.35 -6.46 -21.69
C SER A 112 -1.79 -5.44 -20.72
N TYR A 113 -2.29 -4.22 -20.85
CA TYR A 113 -2.07 -3.13 -19.92
C TYR A 113 -3.43 -2.65 -19.42
N THR A 114 -3.56 -2.55 -18.11
CA THR A 114 -4.75 -2.03 -17.43
C THR A 114 -4.35 -0.84 -16.58
N TYR A 115 -5.14 0.22 -16.64
CA TYR A 115 -5.11 1.28 -15.65
C TYR A 115 -6.47 1.32 -14.95
N GLY A 116 -6.47 1.29 -13.64
CA GLY A 116 -7.70 1.39 -12.86
C GLY A 116 -7.48 2.09 -11.54
N ASP A 117 -8.52 2.82 -11.11
CA ASP A 117 -8.56 3.47 -9.81
C ASP A 117 -9.91 3.18 -9.14
N ALA A 118 -9.93 3.27 -7.81
CA ALA A 118 -11.09 3.01 -6.99
C ALA A 118 -11.10 3.98 -5.82
N PHE A 119 -12.28 4.56 -5.55
CA PHE A 119 -12.51 5.52 -4.48
C PHE A 119 -13.68 5.06 -3.62
N VAL A 120 -13.50 5.16 -2.31
CA VAL A 120 -14.47 4.69 -1.33
C VAL A 120 -14.43 5.58 -0.08
N VAL A 121 -15.49 5.56 0.72
CA VAL A 121 -15.47 6.21 2.03
C VAL A 121 -14.85 5.30 3.08
N ASN A 122 -15.16 4.00 3.01
CA ASN A 122 -14.64 2.96 3.90
C ASN A 122 -14.48 1.62 3.13
N ASP A 123 -13.29 1.03 3.14
CA ASP A 123 -13.01 -0.22 2.41
C ASP A 123 -13.68 -1.47 3.01
N GLY A 124 -14.20 -1.39 4.24
CA GLY A 124 -14.92 -2.51 4.87
C GLY A 124 -14.00 -3.69 5.24
N THR A 125 -12.74 -3.41 5.55
CA THR A 125 -11.67 -4.41 5.75
C THR A 125 -11.68 -5.09 7.12
N SER A 126 -12.53 -4.66 8.05
CA SER A 126 -12.63 -5.22 9.40
C SER A 126 -13.96 -5.92 9.70
N SER A 127 -13.92 -6.89 10.60
CA SER A 127 -15.08 -7.62 11.12
C SER A 127 -15.69 -6.96 12.37
N GLN A 128 -15.05 -5.94 12.94
CA GLN A 128 -15.52 -5.21 14.11
C GLN A 128 -15.97 -3.80 13.73
N ILE A 129 -17.17 -3.41 14.19
CA ILE A 129 -17.73 -2.08 13.89
C ILE A 129 -16.84 -0.94 14.40
N ASN A 130 -16.19 -1.14 15.56
CA ASN A 130 -15.25 -0.17 16.12
C ASN A 130 -14.08 0.07 15.16
N SER A 131 -13.43 -0.99 14.70
CA SER A 131 -12.34 -0.93 13.71
C SER A 131 -12.73 -0.38 12.35
N LEU A 132 -14.02 -0.37 12.00
CA LEU A 132 -14.51 0.33 10.79
C LEU A 132 -14.71 1.84 11.04
N TRP A 133 -14.74 2.29 12.29
CA TRP A 133 -14.80 3.69 12.67
C TRP A 133 -13.40 4.25 12.88
N ASP A 134 -12.62 3.64 13.76
CA ASP A 134 -11.31 4.16 14.16
C ASP A 134 -10.14 3.69 13.28
N GLY A 135 -10.31 2.59 12.54
CA GLY A 135 -9.30 2.02 11.63
C GLY A 135 -9.14 2.75 10.28
N VAL A 136 -9.69 3.95 10.12
CA VAL A 136 -9.72 4.68 8.84
C VAL A 136 -8.97 6.00 8.97
N GLU A 137 -8.04 6.25 8.06
CA GLU A 137 -7.19 7.44 8.12
C GLU A 137 -7.97 8.72 7.84
N HIS A 138 -7.67 9.75 8.61
CA HIS A 138 -8.43 11.00 8.62
C HIS A 138 -7.60 12.19 9.12
N VAL A 139 -8.13 13.39 8.90
CA VAL A 139 -7.60 14.65 9.46
C VAL A 139 -8.54 15.20 10.54
N ASN A 140 -9.84 15.23 10.25
CA ASN A 140 -10.86 15.91 11.06
C ASN A 140 -11.57 14.99 12.08
N GLY A 141 -10.86 13.95 12.52
CA GLY A 141 -11.36 12.86 13.37
C GLY A 141 -12.07 11.71 12.65
N ALA A 142 -12.13 10.55 13.30
CA ALA A 142 -12.71 9.29 12.84
C ALA A 142 -14.21 9.38 12.50
N ASN A 143 -14.93 10.36 13.06
CA ASN A 143 -16.31 10.66 12.67
C ASN A 143 -16.44 11.41 11.33
N SER A 144 -15.33 11.93 10.78
CA SER A 144 -15.30 12.86 9.65
C SER A 144 -14.51 12.31 8.45
N ILE A 145 -14.83 11.09 8.02
CA ILE A 145 -14.16 10.45 6.88
C ILE A 145 -14.71 10.88 5.51
N GLY A 146 -13.77 11.16 4.61
CA GLY A 146 -14.03 11.60 3.23
C GLY A 146 -14.09 10.46 2.22
N LEU A 147 -14.36 10.82 0.97
CA LEU A 147 -14.08 9.93 -0.16
C LEU A 147 -12.58 9.99 -0.43
N SER A 148 -11.90 8.85 -0.50
CA SER A 148 -10.50 8.79 -0.90
C SER A 148 -10.23 7.55 -1.75
N ARG A 149 -9.00 7.41 -2.24
CA ARG A 149 -8.55 6.19 -2.90
C ARG A 149 -8.70 4.97 -1.98
N SER A 150 -9.17 3.87 -2.54
CA SER A 150 -9.35 2.57 -1.87
C SER A 150 -8.02 1.84 -1.75
N ASP A 151 -7.87 1.05 -0.67
CA ASP A 151 -6.77 0.10 -0.48
C ASP A 151 -6.60 -0.88 -1.66
N PHE A 152 -7.69 -1.12 -2.39
CA PHE A 152 -7.77 -2.04 -3.52
C PHE A 152 -7.65 -1.36 -4.87
N SER A 153 -7.26 -0.08 -4.91
CA SER A 153 -7.00 0.61 -6.17
C SER A 153 -5.85 -0.07 -6.91
N THR A 154 -6.10 -0.49 -8.15
CA THR A 154 -5.16 -1.31 -8.94
C THR A 154 -3.98 -0.52 -9.49
N GLY A 155 -4.15 0.77 -9.78
CA GLY A 155 -3.14 1.57 -10.47
C GLY A 155 -2.88 1.03 -11.87
N HIS A 156 -1.61 0.96 -12.24
CA HIS A 156 -1.14 0.42 -13.52
C HIS A 156 -0.83 -1.07 -13.38
N ARG A 157 -1.23 -1.90 -14.35
CA ARG A 157 -0.89 -3.33 -14.38
C ARG A 157 -0.60 -3.81 -15.79
N ILE A 158 0.46 -4.58 -15.95
CA ILE A 158 0.89 -5.21 -17.19
C ILE A 158 0.87 -6.73 -16.96
N ILE A 159 0.09 -7.44 -17.77
CA ILE A 159 0.15 -8.90 -17.83
C ILE A 159 0.68 -9.29 -19.21
N GLY A 160 1.84 -9.94 -19.21
CA GLY A 160 2.47 -10.47 -20.42
C GLY A 160 2.49 -11.98 -20.40
N ARG A 161 2.31 -12.62 -21.55
CA ARG A 161 2.46 -14.06 -21.72
C ARG A 161 3.16 -14.35 -23.03
N LEU A 162 4.25 -15.11 -22.93
CA LEU A 162 5.00 -15.64 -24.05
C LEU A 162 4.97 -17.17 -23.95
N SER A 163 4.39 -17.84 -24.93
CA SER A 163 4.27 -19.31 -24.94
C SER A 163 4.88 -19.84 -26.23
N TYR A 164 6.05 -20.46 -26.11
CA TYR A 164 6.75 -21.09 -27.21
C TYR A 164 6.51 -22.59 -27.19
N ARG A 165 6.03 -23.14 -28.31
CA ARG A 165 5.82 -24.56 -28.52
C ARG A 165 6.72 -25.04 -29.65
N GLN A 166 7.39 -26.16 -29.43
CA GLN A 166 8.19 -26.86 -30.43
C GLN A 166 7.76 -28.32 -30.46
N GLN A 167 7.28 -28.80 -31.62
CA GLN A 167 7.08 -30.22 -31.84
C GLN A 167 8.38 -30.89 -32.27
N LEU A 168 8.72 -32.02 -31.66
CA LEU A 168 9.93 -32.78 -31.92
C LEU A 168 9.54 -34.14 -32.52
N GLY A 169 9.72 -34.26 -33.84
CA GLY A 169 9.22 -35.42 -34.60
C GLY A 169 7.70 -35.58 -34.51
N ASP A 170 7.21 -36.81 -34.59
CA ASP A 170 5.78 -37.08 -34.73
C ASP A 170 5.06 -37.37 -33.40
N ARG A 171 5.79 -37.33 -32.28
CA ARG A 171 5.31 -37.87 -30.99
C ARG A 171 5.49 -36.96 -29.79
N PHE A 172 6.28 -35.89 -29.91
CA PHE A 172 6.64 -35.06 -28.77
C PHE A 172 6.37 -33.59 -29.06
N ALA A 173 5.92 -32.84 -28.06
CA ALA A 173 5.93 -31.39 -28.10
C ALA A 173 6.36 -30.82 -26.75
N LEU A 174 7.33 -29.92 -26.79
CA LEU A 174 7.74 -29.12 -25.65
C LEU A 174 7.05 -27.76 -25.74
N THR A 175 6.53 -27.27 -24.62
CA THR A 175 5.99 -25.91 -24.50
C THR A 175 6.57 -25.24 -23.28
N THR A 176 7.16 -24.06 -23.49
CA THR A 176 7.65 -23.18 -22.44
C THR A 176 6.79 -21.93 -22.44
N THR A 177 6.19 -21.62 -21.30
CA THR A 177 5.39 -20.40 -21.13
C THR A 177 5.97 -19.56 -20.02
N LEU A 178 6.30 -18.32 -20.33
CA LEU A 178 6.64 -17.29 -19.38
C LEU A 178 5.44 -16.35 -19.21
N VAL A 179 5.04 -16.09 -17.99
CA VAL A 179 4.01 -15.11 -17.65
C VAL A 179 4.65 -14.01 -16.81
N TYR A 180 4.43 -12.76 -17.18
CA TYR A 180 4.84 -11.58 -16.43
C TYR A 180 3.60 -10.93 -15.81
N ASP A 181 3.67 -10.63 -14.51
CA ASP A 181 2.72 -9.80 -13.79
C ASP A 181 3.50 -8.63 -13.19
N GLY A 182 3.37 -7.47 -13.84
CA GLY A 182 3.91 -6.21 -13.35
C GLY A 182 2.76 -5.33 -12.89
N GLN A 183 2.82 -4.79 -11.67
CA GLN A 183 1.77 -3.91 -11.18
C GLN A 183 2.30 -2.79 -10.30
N SER A 184 1.58 -1.67 -10.30
CA SER A 184 1.72 -0.64 -9.30
C SER A 184 1.62 -1.28 -7.92
N GLY A 185 2.48 -0.85 -7.00
CA GLY A 185 2.40 -1.30 -5.63
C GLY A 185 1.12 -0.87 -4.94
N ARG A 186 0.89 -1.37 -3.73
CA ARG A 186 -0.34 -1.14 -2.97
C ARG A 186 -0.44 0.34 -2.56
N PRO A 187 -1.62 0.95 -2.61
CA PRO A 187 -1.84 2.25 -1.99
C PRO A 187 -1.56 2.20 -0.48
N PHE A 188 -1.03 3.29 0.06
CA PHE A 188 -0.83 3.48 1.49
C PHE A 188 -0.94 4.96 1.89
N SER A 189 -1.07 5.21 3.19
CA SER A 189 -1.22 6.55 3.75
C SER A 189 0.00 6.95 4.59
N TYR A 190 0.41 8.21 4.50
CA TYR A 190 1.34 8.80 5.46
C TYR A 190 0.58 9.29 6.69
N VAL A 191 0.93 8.76 7.86
CA VAL A 191 0.27 9.05 9.14
C VAL A 191 1.27 9.59 10.16
N ILE A 192 0.75 10.07 11.29
CA ILE A 192 1.55 10.49 12.43
C ILE A 192 1.51 9.35 13.47
N GLY A 193 2.68 8.87 13.88
CA GLY A 193 2.79 7.90 14.97
C GLY A 193 2.30 8.49 16.30
N SER A 194 1.69 7.67 17.15
CA SER A 194 1.09 8.11 18.43
C SER A 194 0.04 9.23 18.28
N SER A 195 -0.60 9.33 17.12
CA SER A 195 -1.60 10.36 16.84
C SER A 195 -2.91 10.19 17.61
N ASP A 196 -3.18 9.00 18.16
CA ASP A 196 -4.29 8.78 19.09
C ASP A 196 -4.13 9.61 20.38
N VAL A 197 -2.89 9.77 20.86
CA VAL A 197 -2.56 10.61 22.02
C VAL A 197 -2.56 12.10 21.67
N MET A 198 -2.21 12.44 20.43
CA MET A 198 -2.23 13.81 19.92
C MET A 198 -3.66 14.34 19.73
N VAL A 199 -4.49 13.61 18.99
CA VAL A 199 -5.86 14.03 18.64
C VAL A 199 -6.85 13.73 19.75
N ARG A 200 -6.57 12.69 20.55
CA ARG A 200 -7.33 12.30 21.76
C ARG A 200 -8.77 11.86 21.53
N GLU A 201 -9.21 11.64 20.30
CA GLU A 201 -10.60 11.25 19.99
C GLU A 201 -11.01 9.80 20.37
N ARG A 202 -10.11 9.04 21.02
CA ARG A 202 -10.28 7.62 21.39
C ARG A 202 -10.34 6.65 20.21
N GLY A 203 -9.85 7.05 19.04
CA GLY A 203 -9.58 6.17 17.90
C GLY A 203 -8.16 5.64 17.91
N ASP A 204 -7.83 4.82 16.90
CA ASP A 204 -6.49 4.32 16.64
C ASP A 204 -5.59 5.44 16.05
N SER A 205 -4.28 5.19 16.03
CA SER A 205 -3.24 6.09 15.51
C SER A 205 -3.26 6.23 13.97
N ASN A 206 -4.34 6.78 13.42
CA ASN A 206 -4.62 6.86 11.98
C ASN A 206 -4.70 8.29 11.45
N SER A 207 -4.15 9.26 12.18
CA SER A 207 -4.22 10.64 11.74
C SER A 207 -3.25 10.90 10.58
N LEU A 208 -3.75 11.40 9.45
CA LEU A 208 -2.95 11.71 8.26
C LEU A 208 -1.91 12.79 8.57
N LEU A 209 -0.72 12.65 8.00
CA LEU A 209 0.38 13.59 8.17
C LEU A 209 0.03 14.96 7.56
N TYR A 210 0.23 16.05 8.29
CA TYR A 210 0.33 17.37 7.68
C TYR A 210 1.74 17.52 7.11
N VAL A 211 1.87 17.77 5.81
CA VAL A 211 3.18 17.89 5.15
C VAL A 211 3.62 19.35 5.24
N PRO A 212 4.65 19.71 6.02
CA PRO A 212 5.01 21.11 6.21
C PRO A 212 5.64 21.72 4.95
N ARG A 213 5.50 23.04 4.77
CA ARG A 213 6.20 23.74 3.67
C ARG A 213 7.71 23.71 3.84
N SER A 214 8.16 23.70 5.09
CA SER A 214 9.52 23.39 5.52
C SER A 214 9.43 22.65 6.85
N ALA A 215 10.21 21.59 7.03
CA ALA A 215 10.19 20.83 8.29
C ALA A 215 10.51 21.69 9.53
N SER A 216 11.25 22.79 9.37
CA SER A 216 11.51 23.79 10.43
C SER A 216 10.27 24.47 11.01
N GLN A 217 9.09 24.30 10.39
CA GLN A 217 7.81 24.76 10.93
C GLN A 217 7.24 23.83 12.01
N LEU A 218 7.76 22.60 12.12
CA LEU A 218 7.39 21.65 13.15
C LEU A 218 8.39 21.77 14.32
N THR A 219 7.93 21.46 15.53
CA THR A 219 8.77 21.41 16.71
C THR A 219 9.22 19.95 16.93
N PHE A 220 10.52 19.74 17.11
CA PHE A 220 11.10 18.43 17.38
C PHE A 220 11.72 18.38 18.78
N GLY A 221 11.55 17.25 19.46
CA GLY A 221 12.25 16.96 20.71
C GLY A 221 13.53 16.19 20.44
N GLU A 222 14.53 16.31 21.31
CA GLU A 222 15.77 15.50 21.23
C GLU A 222 15.46 14.00 21.27
N VAL A 223 16.12 13.23 20.39
CA VAL A 223 16.08 11.77 20.39
C VAL A 223 17.43 11.26 20.88
N ASP A 224 17.42 10.43 21.93
CA ASP A 224 18.60 9.80 22.51
C ASP A 224 18.35 8.27 22.47
N PRO A 225 18.69 7.61 21.35
CA PRO A 225 18.44 6.18 21.20
C PRO A 225 19.45 5.36 22.02
N ASP A 226 19.00 4.29 22.67
CA ASP A 226 19.88 3.39 23.44
C ASP A 226 21.02 2.85 22.56
N ASP A 227 22.27 2.99 23.03
CA ASP A 227 23.49 2.54 22.34
C ASP A 227 23.77 3.19 20.96
N GLU A 228 23.15 4.35 20.66
CA GLU A 228 23.38 5.15 19.44
C GLU A 228 23.61 6.64 19.83
N PRO A 229 24.25 7.46 18.97
CA PRO A 229 24.45 8.87 19.28
C PRO A 229 23.12 9.65 19.28
N ALA A 230 23.04 10.67 20.13
CA ALA A 230 21.87 11.54 20.22
C ALA A 230 21.66 12.35 18.94
N ILE A 231 20.40 12.55 18.56
CA ILE A 231 19.99 13.25 17.34
C ILE A 231 19.23 14.52 17.71
N THR A 232 19.77 15.64 17.26
CA THR A 232 19.25 16.98 17.56
C THR A 232 17.92 17.27 16.84
N PRO A 233 17.09 18.20 17.35
CA PRO A 233 15.90 18.68 16.65
C PRO A 233 16.18 19.18 15.22
N GLU A 234 17.30 19.88 15.03
CA GLU A 234 17.70 20.43 13.73
C GLU A 234 18.03 19.32 12.72
N GLN A 235 18.70 18.25 13.16
CA GLN A 235 19.00 17.09 12.32
C GLN A 235 17.73 16.33 11.93
N GLN A 236 16.80 16.16 12.87
CA GLN A 236 15.49 15.56 12.57
C GLN A 236 14.71 16.37 11.54
N ALA A 237 14.68 17.71 11.70
CA ALA A 237 14.04 18.59 10.73
C ALA A 237 14.70 18.50 9.35
N ALA A 238 16.04 18.48 9.28
CA ALA A 238 16.78 18.36 8.03
C ALA A 238 16.51 17.03 7.32
N ALA A 239 16.52 15.91 8.07
CA ALA A 239 16.24 14.58 7.54
C ALA A 239 14.80 14.47 7.00
N LEU A 240 13.82 14.97 7.74
CA LEU A 240 12.43 15.00 7.28
C LEU A 240 12.26 15.88 6.03
N ASP A 241 12.88 17.06 5.99
CA ASP A 241 12.76 17.95 4.84
C ASP A 241 13.42 17.35 3.59
N GLN A 242 14.55 16.66 3.75
CA GLN A 242 15.19 15.90 2.67
C GLN A 242 14.25 14.80 2.17
N PHE A 243 13.70 13.98 3.06
CA PHE A 243 12.80 12.88 2.69
C PHE A 243 11.57 13.39 1.93
N ILE A 244 10.93 14.46 2.42
CA ILE A 244 9.77 15.08 1.74
C ILE A 244 10.15 15.60 0.36
N SER A 245 11.35 16.19 0.21
CA SER A 245 11.81 16.76 -1.05
C SER A 245 12.16 15.71 -2.11
N GLU A 246 12.66 14.55 -1.67
CA GLU A 246 13.02 13.42 -2.55
C GLU A 246 11.81 12.54 -2.90
N ASN A 247 10.70 12.67 -2.18
CA ASN A 247 9.46 11.98 -2.45
C ASN A 247 8.53 12.80 -3.37
N ASP A 248 8.24 12.27 -4.57
CA ASP A 248 7.41 12.94 -5.57
C ASP A 248 6.00 13.29 -5.06
N TYR A 249 5.39 12.45 -4.23
CA TYR A 249 4.05 12.68 -3.69
C TYR A 249 4.08 13.74 -2.57
N LEU A 250 4.93 13.56 -1.57
CA LEU A 250 5.01 14.46 -0.41
C LEU A 250 5.49 15.86 -0.80
N SER A 251 6.43 15.98 -1.73
CA SER A 251 6.89 17.27 -2.23
C SER A 251 5.74 18.09 -2.84
N GLN A 252 4.77 17.44 -3.49
CA GLN A 252 3.56 18.08 -4.02
C GLN A 252 2.52 18.43 -2.94
N GLN A 253 2.53 17.74 -1.80
CA GLN A 253 1.61 17.96 -0.69
C GLN A 253 2.11 19.00 0.32
N ARG A 254 3.27 19.62 0.10
CA ARG A 254 3.81 20.64 1.02
C ARG A 254 2.81 21.79 1.28
N GLY A 255 2.47 21.96 2.56
CA GLY A 255 1.48 22.92 3.04
C GLY A 255 0.04 22.40 3.06
N ASP A 256 -0.16 21.11 2.83
CA ASP A 256 -1.45 20.41 2.88
C ASP A 256 -1.32 19.07 3.63
N TYR A 257 -2.44 18.40 3.85
CA TYR A 257 -2.49 17.08 4.46
C TYR A 257 -2.22 16.00 3.42
N ALA A 258 -1.46 14.98 3.81
CA ALA A 258 -1.37 13.75 3.03
C ALA A 258 -2.77 13.15 2.85
N GLU A 259 -3.12 12.82 1.61
CA GLU A 259 -4.33 12.08 1.26
C GLU A 259 -4.26 10.62 1.75
N ARG A 260 -5.40 10.08 2.21
CA ARG A 260 -5.57 8.65 2.48
C ARG A 260 -5.37 7.87 1.18
N ASN A 261 -4.42 6.93 1.19
CA ASN A 261 -4.00 6.14 0.04
C ASN A 261 -3.46 6.98 -1.12
N GLY A 262 -2.83 8.12 -0.80
CA GLY A 262 -2.29 9.06 -1.78
C GLY A 262 -1.06 8.54 -2.53
N ASP A 263 -0.21 7.77 -1.85
CA ASP A 263 1.03 7.20 -2.41
C ASP A 263 0.94 5.66 -2.53
N ARG A 264 1.95 5.03 -3.16
CA ARG A 264 1.99 3.60 -3.43
C ARG A 264 3.36 2.99 -3.12
N THR A 265 3.35 1.74 -2.68
CA THR A 265 4.60 0.97 -2.61
C THR A 265 5.25 0.84 -4.00
N PRO A 266 6.53 0.49 -4.06
CA PRO A 266 7.23 0.31 -5.34
C PRO A 266 6.55 -0.70 -6.27
N TRP A 267 6.82 -0.54 -7.57
CA TRP A 267 6.33 -1.45 -8.62
C TRP A 267 6.75 -2.90 -8.37
N GLU A 268 5.79 -3.80 -8.41
CA GLU A 268 6.01 -5.24 -8.24
C GLU A 268 6.22 -5.89 -9.60
N SER A 269 7.16 -6.83 -9.70
CA SER A 269 7.46 -7.54 -10.95
C SER A 269 7.71 -9.01 -10.68
N VAL A 270 6.79 -9.85 -11.18
CA VAL A 270 6.84 -11.29 -10.99
C VAL A 270 6.80 -12.01 -12.33
N PHE A 271 7.69 -12.98 -12.49
CA PHE A 271 7.68 -13.91 -13.61
C PHE A 271 7.31 -15.31 -13.12
N ASP A 272 6.36 -15.96 -13.78
CA ASP A 272 6.04 -17.38 -13.61
C ASP A 272 6.51 -18.16 -14.83
N LEU A 273 7.05 -19.36 -14.61
CA LEU A 273 7.53 -20.25 -15.66
C LEU A 273 6.75 -21.56 -15.66
N ASN A 274 6.09 -21.87 -16.78
CA ASN A 274 5.48 -23.17 -17.03
C ASN A 274 6.27 -23.92 -18.10
N LEU A 275 6.67 -25.15 -17.78
CA LEU A 275 7.23 -26.12 -18.71
C LEU A 275 6.24 -27.26 -18.91
N ARG A 276 6.03 -27.66 -20.15
CA ARG A 276 5.14 -28.76 -20.51
C ARG A 276 5.78 -29.64 -21.57
N LEU A 277 5.94 -30.92 -21.27
CA LEU A 277 6.24 -31.96 -22.23
C LEU A 277 4.97 -32.74 -22.53
N GLN A 278 4.57 -32.78 -23.78
CA GLN A 278 3.47 -33.62 -24.26
C GLN A 278 4.04 -34.76 -25.10
N VAL A 279 3.65 -35.98 -24.77
CA VAL A 279 3.90 -37.18 -25.59
C VAL A 279 2.57 -37.63 -26.14
N PHE A 280 2.41 -37.71 -27.45
CA PHE A 280 1.16 -38.09 -28.08
C PHE A 280 1.36 -39.22 -29.10
N GLN A 281 0.37 -40.10 -29.18
CA GLN A 281 0.37 -41.22 -30.10
C GLN A 281 -1.05 -41.63 -30.48
N GLN A 282 -1.22 -42.12 -31.70
CA GLN A 282 -2.48 -42.71 -32.12
C GLN A 282 -2.63 -44.11 -31.54
N LEU A 283 -3.65 -44.30 -30.71
CA LEU A 283 -3.97 -45.54 -30.00
C LEU A 283 -5.47 -45.79 -30.13
N LEU A 284 -5.86 -47.01 -30.49
CA LEU A 284 -7.27 -47.40 -30.64
C LEU A 284 -8.07 -46.47 -31.57
N GLY A 285 -7.44 -45.97 -32.65
CA GLY A 285 -8.05 -45.08 -33.62
C GLY A 285 -8.25 -43.63 -33.16
N ARG A 286 -7.75 -43.26 -31.95
CA ARG A 286 -7.82 -41.90 -31.41
C ARG A 286 -6.43 -41.38 -31.04
N GLN A 287 -6.23 -40.08 -31.09
CA GLN A 287 -4.99 -39.48 -30.61
C GLN A 287 -5.05 -39.37 -29.09
N GLN A 288 -4.14 -40.06 -28.41
CA GLN A 288 -4.01 -40.00 -26.96
C GLN A 288 -2.73 -39.25 -26.61
N SER A 289 -2.68 -38.62 -25.44
CA SER A 289 -1.48 -37.92 -25.00
C SER A 289 -1.26 -37.97 -23.49
N VAL A 290 0.00 -38.12 -23.07
CA VAL A 290 0.45 -37.84 -21.71
C VAL A 290 1.12 -36.46 -21.71
N GLU A 291 0.74 -35.61 -20.78
CA GLU A 291 1.34 -34.32 -20.51
C GLU A 291 2.02 -34.33 -19.15
N ILE A 292 3.28 -33.93 -19.11
CA ILE A 292 4.06 -33.71 -17.89
C ILE A 292 4.31 -32.20 -17.80
N THR A 293 4.00 -31.61 -16.65
CA THR A 293 4.15 -30.17 -16.42
C THR A 293 4.98 -29.87 -15.19
N ALA A 294 5.76 -28.80 -15.25
CA ALA A 294 6.34 -28.13 -14.09
C ALA A 294 5.92 -26.66 -14.14
N ASN A 295 5.20 -26.20 -13.10
CA ASN A 295 4.87 -24.79 -12.89
C ASN A 295 5.79 -24.26 -11.80
N ILE A 296 6.53 -23.20 -12.09
CA ILE A 296 7.38 -22.49 -11.15
C ILE A 296 6.75 -21.11 -11.00
N PHE A 297 5.98 -20.95 -9.92
CA PHE A 297 5.42 -19.68 -9.52
C PHE A 297 6.50 -18.82 -8.89
N ASN A 298 6.50 -17.53 -9.21
CA ASN A 298 7.54 -16.58 -8.84
C ASN A 298 8.95 -17.07 -9.20
N PHE A 299 9.11 -17.54 -10.44
CA PHE A 299 10.41 -17.88 -11.03
C PHE A 299 11.42 -16.73 -10.95
N SER A 300 10.96 -15.48 -10.96
CA SER A 300 11.81 -14.30 -10.71
C SER A 300 12.52 -14.34 -9.36
N SER A 301 11.84 -14.74 -8.28
CA SER A 301 12.47 -14.90 -6.96
C SER A 301 13.48 -16.04 -6.97
N LEU A 302 13.13 -17.21 -7.54
CA LEU A 302 14.06 -18.34 -7.68
C LEU A 302 15.34 -17.92 -8.43
N LEU A 303 15.18 -17.19 -9.54
CA LEU A 303 16.32 -16.71 -10.32
C LEU A 303 17.15 -15.69 -9.53
N GLY A 304 16.49 -14.78 -8.81
CA GLY A 304 17.12 -13.83 -7.90
C GLY A 304 18.03 -14.54 -6.88
N ASP A 305 17.51 -15.54 -6.18
CA ASP A 305 18.26 -16.33 -5.19
C ASP A 305 19.49 -17.02 -5.83
N ILE A 306 19.34 -17.56 -7.05
CA ILE A 306 20.43 -18.23 -7.77
C ILE A 306 21.57 -17.27 -8.13
N VAL A 307 21.26 -16.01 -8.44
CA VAL A 307 22.24 -15.02 -8.89
C VAL A 307 22.63 -14.00 -7.81
N GLY A 308 22.17 -14.17 -6.57
CA GLY A 308 22.44 -13.29 -5.44
C GLY A 308 21.76 -11.92 -5.55
N GLN A 309 20.57 -11.86 -6.15
CA GLN A 309 19.75 -10.66 -6.33
C GLN A 309 18.42 -10.81 -5.60
N ASP A 310 18.44 -10.57 -4.30
CA ASP A 310 17.31 -10.91 -3.45
C ASP A 310 16.08 -10.02 -3.68
N SER A 311 16.18 -8.93 -4.45
CA SER A 311 15.08 -7.99 -4.72
C SER A 311 14.06 -8.49 -5.75
N TRP A 312 14.37 -9.55 -6.50
CA TRP A 312 13.53 -10.01 -7.61
C TRP A 312 12.33 -10.81 -7.12
N GLY A 313 11.17 -10.61 -7.75
CA GLY A 313 9.96 -11.35 -7.40
C GLY A 313 9.35 -11.00 -6.04
N ARG A 314 9.81 -9.92 -5.39
CA ARG A 314 9.24 -9.46 -4.12
C ARG A 314 7.85 -8.85 -4.32
N ARG A 315 6.99 -9.08 -3.33
CA ARG A 315 5.68 -8.44 -3.19
C ARG A 315 5.57 -7.79 -1.82
N TYR A 316 4.90 -6.66 -1.75
CA TYR A 316 4.64 -5.91 -0.53
C TYR A 316 3.30 -6.38 0.08
N PHE A 317 3.29 -6.58 1.40
CA PHE A 317 2.10 -6.97 2.17
C PHE A 317 2.02 -6.11 3.43
N ASN A 318 0.79 -5.83 3.90
CA ASN A 318 0.52 -5.07 5.14
C ASN A 318 1.05 -3.64 5.26
N SER A 319 1.46 -2.98 4.18
CA SER A 319 1.81 -1.55 4.23
C SER A 319 0.58 -0.69 3.90
N SER A 320 -0.36 -0.55 4.82
CA SER A 320 -1.45 0.44 4.67
C SER A 320 -1.02 1.82 5.14
N GLN A 321 -0.03 1.90 6.03
CA GLN A 321 0.40 3.13 6.68
C GLN A 321 1.91 3.21 6.85
N VAL A 322 2.44 4.42 6.78
CA VAL A 322 3.84 4.75 7.08
C VAL A 322 3.87 6.03 7.91
N SER A 323 4.54 5.98 9.07
CA SER A 323 4.78 7.16 9.90
C SER A 323 6.15 7.74 9.58
N LEU A 324 6.21 9.03 9.25
CA LEU A 324 7.47 9.77 9.09
C LEU A 324 7.86 10.54 10.35
N THR A 325 6.87 10.81 11.17
CA THR A 325 7.00 11.52 12.44
C THR A 325 6.10 10.84 13.46
N SER A 326 6.53 10.85 14.72
CA SER A 326 5.72 10.40 15.84
C SER A 326 5.48 11.55 16.81
N PHE A 327 4.24 11.71 17.27
CA PHE A 327 3.91 12.66 18.32
C PHE A 327 4.54 12.22 19.64
N ARG A 328 5.17 13.16 20.34
CA ARG A 328 5.80 12.94 21.64
C ARG A 328 4.98 13.56 22.76
N GLU A 329 4.77 14.87 22.70
CA GLU A 329 4.12 15.66 23.74
C GLU A 329 3.66 17.01 23.21
N PHE A 330 2.90 17.75 24.02
CA PHE A 330 2.63 19.17 23.79
C PHE A 330 3.66 20.02 24.54
N THR A 331 3.96 21.23 24.05
CA THR A 331 4.86 22.16 24.75
C THR A 331 4.33 22.53 26.14
N GLU A 332 5.18 22.56 27.17
CA GLU A 332 4.80 22.87 28.56
C GLU A 332 4.56 24.37 28.85
N THR A 333 3.98 25.10 27.90
CA THR A 333 3.83 26.55 27.99
C THR A 333 2.36 26.96 28.05
N GLU A 334 1.84 27.05 29.28
CA GLU A 334 0.49 27.55 29.63
C GLU A 334 -0.70 26.60 29.37
N ASP A 335 -1.73 26.74 30.22
CA ASP A 335 -3.01 26.04 30.06
C ASP A 335 -3.65 26.50 28.73
N GLY A 336 -3.78 25.58 27.77
CA GLY A 336 -4.46 25.83 26.49
C GLY A 336 -3.54 26.07 25.28
N GLU A 337 -2.23 25.83 25.39
CA GLU A 337 -1.35 25.72 24.21
C GLU A 337 -1.20 24.24 23.80
N TYR A 338 -1.59 23.92 22.57
CA TYR A 338 -1.56 22.58 21.97
C TYR A 338 -0.57 22.51 20.80
N THR A 339 0.61 23.11 20.94
CA THR A 339 1.70 23.01 19.96
C THR A 339 2.36 21.63 20.09
N PRO A 340 2.29 20.77 19.05
CA PRO A 340 2.83 19.41 19.13
C PRO A 340 4.36 19.38 18.96
N VAL A 341 5.00 18.55 19.77
CA VAL A 341 6.40 18.17 19.65
C VAL A 341 6.47 16.77 19.03
N TYR A 342 7.26 16.63 17.97
CA TYR A 342 7.43 15.38 17.23
C TYR A 342 8.84 14.79 17.42
N THR A 343 8.99 13.53 17.02
CA THR A 343 10.27 12.93 16.65
C THR A 343 10.20 12.50 15.18
N ALA A 344 11.35 12.49 14.49
CA ALA A 344 11.47 12.01 13.11
C ALA A 344 12.55 10.92 12.97
N GLN A 345 12.67 10.06 13.98
CA GLN A 345 13.65 8.96 13.97
C GLN A 345 13.41 7.99 12.81
N GLU A 346 12.17 7.85 12.37
CA GLU A 346 11.73 6.91 11.33
C GLU A 346 12.29 7.25 9.94
N VAL A 347 12.74 8.49 9.72
CA VAL A 347 13.37 8.93 8.46
C VAL A 347 14.90 8.93 8.51
N ILE A 348 15.50 8.47 9.61
CA ILE A 348 16.95 8.42 9.80
C ILE A 348 17.42 6.96 9.62
N ASP A 349 18.30 6.73 8.65
CA ASP A 349 18.90 5.42 8.34
C ASP A 349 20.12 5.15 9.22
N GLU A 350 20.97 6.17 9.38
CA GLU A 350 22.23 6.09 10.12
C GLU A 350 22.53 7.44 10.78
N ALA A 351 23.03 7.40 12.01
CA ALA A 351 23.53 8.55 12.74
C ALA A 351 24.89 8.17 13.31
N VAL A 352 25.93 8.95 13.02
CA VAL A 352 27.30 8.68 13.44
C VAL A 352 27.80 9.86 14.25
N ASP A 353 28.48 9.56 15.35
CA ASP A 353 29.28 10.49 16.14
C ASP A 353 30.77 10.24 15.83
N THR A 354 31.39 11.14 15.06
CA THR A 354 32.80 11.02 14.68
C THR A 354 33.77 11.63 15.69
N ASP A 355 33.31 12.42 16.65
CA ASP A 355 34.17 13.14 17.61
C ASP A 355 34.09 12.62 19.06
N GLY A 356 33.12 11.76 19.35
CA GLY A 356 32.94 11.03 20.59
C GLY A 356 32.26 11.84 21.69
N ASP A 357 31.52 12.90 21.35
CA ASP A 357 30.80 13.74 22.32
C ASP A 357 29.41 13.19 22.70
N GLY A 358 28.96 12.11 22.04
CA GLY A 358 27.68 11.45 22.27
C GLY A 358 26.53 12.01 21.43
N VAL A 359 26.78 13.00 20.57
CA VAL A 359 25.81 13.58 19.64
C VAL A 359 26.25 13.26 18.21
N ALA A 360 25.30 12.91 17.35
CA ALA A 360 25.61 12.63 15.96
C ALA A 360 26.09 13.90 15.27
N ASP A 361 27.13 13.81 14.44
CA ASP A 361 27.60 14.89 13.55
C ASP A 361 27.35 14.56 12.08
N GLU A 362 27.15 13.29 11.74
CA GLU A 362 26.70 12.82 10.43
C GLU A 362 25.36 12.08 10.55
N VAL A 363 24.34 12.57 9.84
CA VAL A 363 23.00 11.96 9.79
C VAL A 363 22.63 11.64 8.35
N ARG A 364 22.26 10.38 8.09
CA ARG A 364 21.82 9.91 6.79
C ARG A 364 20.32 9.67 6.79
N THR A 365 19.63 10.38 5.89
CA THR A 365 18.20 10.19 5.64
C THR A 365 17.97 8.86 4.91
N ILE A 366 16.91 8.15 5.30
CA ILE A 366 16.49 6.91 4.64
C ILE A 366 15.92 7.21 3.24
N ASP A 367 16.30 6.39 2.26
CA ASP A 367 15.71 6.48 0.92
C ASP A 367 14.23 6.05 0.95
N GLN A 368 13.38 6.66 0.11
CA GLN A 368 11.97 6.27 -0.02
C GLN A 368 11.79 4.77 -0.31
N ARG A 369 12.70 4.15 -1.08
CA ARG A 369 12.64 2.70 -1.35
C ARG A 369 12.97 1.86 -0.12
N ASP A 370 13.79 2.41 0.77
CA ASP A 370 14.33 1.74 1.93
C ASP A 370 13.45 1.90 3.17
N ILE A 371 12.54 2.89 3.20
CA ILE A 371 11.43 2.90 4.18
C ILE A 371 10.58 1.63 4.06
N PHE A 372 10.47 1.08 2.84
CA PHE A 372 9.82 -0.21 2.59
C PHE A 372 10.77 -1.40 2.75
N ASN A 373 12.07 -1.19 3.02
CA ASN A 373 12.99 -2.26 3.42
C ASN A 373 12.69 -2.77 4.84
N GLN A 374 12.26 -1.88 5.75
CA GLN A 374 11.86 -2.26 7.11
C GLN A 374 10.49 -2.98 7.14
N ILE A 375 9.59 -2.66 6.20
CA ILE A 375 8.30 -3.36 5.98
C ILE A 375 8.47 -4.49 4.93
N ARG A 376 9.69 -4.72 4.44
CA ARG A 376 9.99 -5.72 3.41
C ARG A 376 9.75 -7.07 4.00
N THR A 377 8.81 -7.78 3.39
CA THR A 377 8.42 -9.14 3.71
C THR A 377 9.64 -10.05 3.74
N GLY A 378 10.29 -10.18 4.90
CA GLY A 378 11.35 -11.16 5.09
C GLY A 378 10.85 -12.61 5.02
N SER A 379 9.53 -12.86 4.90
CA SER A 379 8.99 -14.21 5.03
C SER A 379 7.55 -14.44 4.52
N SER A 380 6.96 -13.58 3.70
CA SER A 380 5.61 -13.85 3.19
C SER A 380 5.62 -14.90 2.07
N TYR A 381 4.67 -15.84 2.10
CA TYR A 381 4.51 -16.90 1.09
C TYR A 381 4.41 -16.37 -0.35
N SER A 382 3.95 -15.12 -0.51
CA SER A 382 3.78 -14.46 -1.80
C SER A 382 5.09 -14.01 -2.45
N SER A 383 6.16 -13.85 -1.67
CA SER A 383 7.49 -13.47 -2.16
C SER A 383 8.40 -14.68 -2.39
N GLN A 384 7.95 -15.89 -2.04
CA GLN A 384 8.68 -17.14 -2.25
C GLN A 384 8.32 -17.79 -3.59
N TYR A 385 9.26 -18.52 -4.18
CA TYR A 385 8.96 -19.38 -5.32
C TYR A 385 8.30 -20.68 -4.89
N GLN A 386 7.45 -21.23 -5.77
CA GLN A 386 6.78 -22.51 -5.54
C GLN A 386 6.81 -23.34 -6.81
N VAL A 387 7.08 -24.64 -6.67
CA VAL A 387 7.12 -25.57 -7.80
C VAL A 387 6.01 -26.60 -7.67
N GLN A 388 5.18 -26.70 -8.71
CA GLN A 388 4.13 -27.70 -8.82
C GLN A 388 4.36 -28.60 -10.04
N PHE A 389 4.44 -29.90 -9.80
CA PHE A 389 4.51 -30.91 -10.86
C PHE A 389 3.12 -31.49 -11.15
N GLY A 390 2.86 -31.80 -12.41
CA GLY A 390 1.58 -32.37 -12.84
C GLY A 390 1.77 -33.41 -13.94
N ILE A 391 0.90 -34.41 -13.93
CA ILE A 391 0.77 -35.38 -15.01
C ILE A 391 -0.71 -35.44 -15.40
N ARG A 392 -1.00 -35.31 -16.69
CA ARG A 392 -2.35 -35.43 -17.24
C ARG A 392 -2.33 -36.39 -18.41
N TYR A 393 -3.33 -37.25 -18.48
CA TYR A 393 -3.56 -38.10 -19.63
C TYR A 393 -4.87 -37.72 -20.31
N ASN A 394 -4.82 -37.54 -21.63
CA ASN A 394 -5.97 -37.22 -22.47
C ASN A 394 -6.23 -38.39 -23.43
N PHE A 395 -7.49 -38.84 -23.50
CA PHE A 395 -7.97 -39.97 -24.30
C PHE A 395 -8.49 -39.59 -25.69
#